data_AF-A0A140DL36-F1
#
_entry.id   AF-A0A140DL36-F1
#
_cell.length_a   1.000
_cell.length_b   1.000
_cell.length_c   1.000
_cell.angle_alpha   90.00
_cell.angle_beta   90.00
_cell.angle_gamma   90.00
#
_symmetry.space_group_name_H-M   'P 1'
#
loop_
_entity.id
_entity.type
_entity.pdbx_description
1 polymer ?
#
loop_
_entity_poly.entity_id
_entity_poly.type
_entity_poly.pdbx_seq_one_letter_code
_entity_poly.pdbx_strand_id
1 'polypeptide(L)' 'MDAVPTLFEDEQFRDEPLSGKANVGPEDCEYLDHIYTTDLNETIFMIYQFRQVLDEFNANQMIPIQE' A
#
# COMPACT_ATOMS: atom_id res chain seq x y z
N MET A 1 2.36 -10.35 0.42
CA MET A 1 2.97 -9.08 0.85
C MET A 1 2.20 -8.59 2.05
N ASP A 2 2.91 -8.13 3.07
CA ASP A 2 2.30 -7.64 4.31
C ASP A 2 2.28 -6.11 4.32
N ALA A 3 1.39 -5.51 5.13
CA ALA A 3 1.26 -4.05 5.30
C ALA A 3 1.14 -3.24 3.99
N VAL A 4 0.58 -3.83 2.93
CA VAL A 4 0.41 -3.17 1.62
C VAL A 4 -0.30 -1.82 1.73
N PRO A 5 -1.39 -1.65 2.51
CA PRO A 5 -2.08 -0.37 2.65
C PRO A 5 -1.20 0.80 3.10
N THR A 6 -0.10 0.55 3.80
CA THR A 6 0.76 1.56 4.44
C THR A 6 2.03 1.85 3.63
N LEU A 7 2.01 1.60 2.32
CA LEU A 7 3.20 1.72 1.48
C LEU A 7 3.57 3.16 1.14
N PHE A 8 2.59 4.06 1.21
CA PHE A 8 2.72 5.48 0.93
C PHE A 8 1.91 6.31 1.92
N GLU A 9 2.40 7.52 2.17
CA GLU A 9 1.71 8.57 2.92
C GLU A 9 1.65 9.88 2.11
N ASP A 10 0.85 10.83 2.58
CA ASP A 10 0.74 12.17 1.99
C ASP A 10 2.07 12.92 1.98
N GLU A 11 2.50 13.39 0.81
CA GLU A 11 3.79 14.07 0.61
C GLU A 11 3.93 15.37 1.42
N GLN A 12 2.79 15.99 1.78
CA GLN A 12 2.76 17.23 2.55
C GLN A 12 2.71 17.00 4.06
N PHE A 13 2.60 15.75 4.51
CA PHE A 13 2.50 15.37 5.92
C PHE A 13 1.44 16.17 6.68
N ARG A 14 0.27 16.33 6.05
CA ARG A 14 -0.86 17.05 6.66
C ARG A 14 -1.45 16.23 7.81
N ASP A 15 -1.95 16.93 8.81
CA ASP A 15 -2.67 16.30 9.91
C ASP A 15 -3.92 15.58 9.39
N GLU A 16 -4.13 14.35 9.89
CA GLU A 16 -5.34 13.59 9.63
C GLU A 16 -6.52 14.12 10.45
N PRO A 17 -7.74 14.09 9.90
CA PRO A 17 -8.91 14.50 10.64
C PRO A 17 -9.28 13.49 11.73
N LEU A 18 -10.03 13.94 12.74
CA LEU A 18 -10.60 13.06 13.75
C LEU A 18 -11.59 12.07 13.13
N SER A 19 -11.54 10.80 13.55
CA SER A 19 -12.46 9.76 13.06
C SER A 19 -13.90 9.93 13.55
N GLY A 20 -14.10 10.65 14.65
CA GLY A 20 -15.41 10.84 15.29
C GLY A 20 -15.96 9.59 15.99
N LYS A 21 -15.16 8.51 16.12
CA LYS A 21 -15.59 7.27 16.77
C LYS A 21 -15.77 7.47 18.27
N ALA A 22 -16.87 6.95 18.82
CA ALA A 22 -17.11 6.97 20.26
C ALA A 22 -16.19 5.98 21.00
N ASN A 23 -15.79 6.31 22.22
CA ASN A 23 -14.93 5.50 23.09
C ASN A 23 -13.51 5.25 22.55
N VAL A 24 -13.01 6.13 21.68
CA VAL A 24 -11.64 6.11 21.17
C VAL A 24 -10.92 7.34 21.72
N GLY A 25 -9.81 7.13 22.41
CA GLY A 25 -8.99 8.17 23.01
C GLY A 25 -7.84 8.60 22.10
N PRO A 26 -7.11 9.70 22.44
CA PRO A 26 -6.03 10.21 21.61
C PRO A 26 -4.84 9.27 21.38
N GLU A 27 -4.70 8.23 22.20
CA GLU A 27 -3.61 7.23 22.11
C GLU A 27 -4.00 6.02 21.26
N ASP A 28 -5.26 5.92 20.84
CA ASP A 28 -5.75 4.82 20.02
C ASP A 28 -5.52 5.13 18.53
N CYS A 29 -5.14 4.12 17.76
CA CYS A 29 -4.89 4.26 16.32
C CYS A 29 -6.14 4.83 15.61
N GLU A 30 -7.32 4.30 15.97
CA GLU A 30 -8.60 4.68 15.38
C GLU A 30 -9.07 6.09 15.73
N TYR A 31 -8.30 6.87 16.50
CA TYR A 31 -8.65 8.25 16.85
C TYR A 31 -8.72 9.17 15.62
N LEU A 32 -7.90 8.88 14.62
CA LEU A 32 -7.84 9.61 13.35
C LEU A 32 -8.50 8.81 12.23
N ASP A 33 -8.96 9.52 11.21
CA ASP A 33 -9.38 8.94 9.94
C ASP A 33 -8.18 8.90 9.00
N HIS A 34 -7.68 7.71 8.70
CA HIS A 34 -6.37 7.48 8.08
C HIS A 34 -6.32 7.74 6.58
N ILE A 35 -6.84 8.88 6.15
CA ILE A 35 -6.96 9.28 4.74
C ILE A 35 -5.61 9.65 4.10
N TYR A 36 -4.56 9.85 4.91
CA TYR A 36 -3.25 10.28 4.43
C TYR A 36 -2.15 9.24 4.70
N THR A 37 -2.40 8.21 5.51
CA THR A 37 -1.40 7.17 5.82
C THR A 37 -1.77 5.77 5.35
N THR A 38 -3.01 5.56 4.86
CA THR A 38 -3.46 4.24 4.40
C THR A 38 -4.25 4.32 3.09
N ASP A 39 -4.21 3.23 2.32
CA ASP A 39 -5.05 3.01 1.14
C ASP A 39 -4.96 4.08 0.04
N LEU A 40 -3.80 4.75 -0.08
CA LEU A 40 -3.52 5.70 -1.16
C LEU A 40 -3.42 4.98 -2.53
N ASN A 41 -3.80 5.66 -3.61
CA ASN A 41 -3.85 5.09 -4.97
C ASN A 41 -2.49 4.57 -5.45
N GLU A 42 -1.41 5.24 -5.02
CA GLU A 42 -0.01 4.92 -5.27
C GLU A 42 0.34 3.49 -4.85
N THR A 43 -0.28 3.00 -3.77
CA THR A 43 -0.13 1.62 -3.31
C THR A 43 -0.52 0.62 -4.39
N ILE A 44 -1.67 0.82 -5.03
CA ILE A 44 -2.16 -0.08 -6.09
C ILE A 44 -1.20 -0.06 -7.29
N PHE A 45 -0.72 1.13 -7.68
CA PHE A 45 0.24 1.26 -8.78
C PHE A 45 1.56 0.54 -8.49
N MET A 46 2.04 0.57 -7.24
CA MET A 46 3.25 -0.14 -6.85
C MET A 46 3.07 -1.67 -6.86
N ILE A 47 1.89 -2.17 -6.45
CA ILE A 47 1.58 -3.61 -6.55
C ILE A 47 1.63 -4.10 -8.01
N TYR A 48 1.12 -3.32 -8.97
CA TYR A 48 1.23 -3.67 -10.38
C TYR A 48 2.68 -3.70 -10.87
N GLN A 49 3.54 -2.81 -10.39
CA GLN A 49 4.96 -2.84 -10.71
C GLN A 49 5.65 -4.09 -10.13
N PHE A 50 5.36 -4.48 -8.89
CA PHE A 50 5.90 -5.73 -8.33
C PHE A 50 5.40 -6.95 -9.11
N ARG A 51 4.14 -6.95 -9.54
CA ARG A 51 3.60 -8.00 -10.40
C ARG A 51 4.38 -8.10 -11.72
N GLN A 52 4.69 -6.96 -12.35
CA GLN A 52 5.47 -6.93 -13.58
C GLN A 52 6.86 -7.56 -13.38
N VAL A 53 7.57 -7.25 -12.30
CA VAL A 53 8.87 -7.86 -11.99
C VAL A 53 8.77 -9.39 -11.88
N LEU A 54 7.73 -9.91 -11.24
CA LEU A 54 7.50 -11.35 -11.14
C LEU A 54 7.16 -11.99 -12.49
N ASP A 55 6.38 -11.30 -13.33
CA ASP A 55 6.05 -11.78 -14.67
C ASP A 55 7.27 -11.83 -15.57
N GLU A 56 8.11 -10.80 -15.55
CA GLU A 56 9.39 -10.76 -16.27
C GLU A 56 10.35 -11.85 -15.78
N PHE A 57 10.45 -12.05 -14.46
CA PHE A 57 11.25 -13.13 -13.90
C PHE A 57 10.76 -14.50 -14.40
N ASN A 58 9.46 -14.77 -14.34
CA ASN A 58 8.88 -16.04 -14.78
C ASN A 58 9.08 -16.28 -16.29
N ALA A 59 8.91 -15.25 -17.12
CA ALA A 59 9.13 -15.35 -18.57
C ALA A 59 10.59 -15.67 -18.91
N ASN A 60 11.55 -15.07 -18.18
CA ASN A 60 12.97 -15.32 -18.38
C ASN A 60 13.45 -16.69 -17.87
N GLN A 61 12.71 -17.34 -16.98
CA GLN A 61 13.01 -18.70 -16.49
C GLN A 61 12.46 -19.81 -17.39
N MET A 62 11.62 -19.51 -18.38
CA MET A 62 11.22 -20.49 -19.40
C MET A 62 12.43 -20.84 -20.29
N ILE A 63 13.03 -22.01 -20.06
CA ILE A 63 14.02 -22.60 -20.97
C ILE A 63 13.33 -22.81 -22.33
N PRO A 64 13.83 -22.26 -23.44
CA PRO A 64 13.31 -22.59 -24.75
C PRO A 64 13.54 -24.09 -25.00
N ILE A 65 12.46 -24.84 -25.14
CA ILE A 65 12.52 -26.21 -25.65
C ILE A 65 13.09 -26.15 -27.07
N GLN A 66 14.31 -26.65 -27.23
CA GLN A 66 14.92 -26.85 -28.55
C GLN A 66 14.23 -28.08 -29.17
N GLU A 67 13.61 -27.90 -30.33
CA GLU A 67 13.05 -28.98 -31.16
C GLU A 67 14.13 -29.92 -31.70
#